data_AF-A0A967WFT6-F1
#
_entry.id   AF-A0A967WFT6-F1
#
_cell.length_a   1.000
_cell.length_b   1.000
_cell.length_c   1.000
_cell.angle_alpha   90.00
_cell.angle_beta   90.00
_cell.angle_gamma   90.00
#
_symmetry.space_group_name_H-M   'P 1'
#
loop_
_entity.id
_entity.type
_entity.pdbx_description
1 polymer ?
#
loop_
_entity_poly.entity_id
_entity_poly.type
_entity_poly.pdbx_seq_one_letter_code
_entity_poly.pdbx_strand_id
1 'polypeptide(L)' 'MKAARFPVLKELADFDFSCVPSLNKQRVLELARGSYLDKAEAIIMVGNPGLGKTHVATGIALAACRQG' A
#
# COMPACT_ATOMS: atom_id res chain seq x y z
N MET A 1 14.79 4.59 -3.09
CA MET A 1 13.83 5.67 -3.45
C MET A 1 14.05 6.35 -4.81
N LYS A 2 15.27 6.78 -5.22
CA LYS A 2 15.48 7.55 -6.48
C LYS A 2 15.01 6.87 -7.78
N ALA A 3 14.96 5.53 -7.83
CA ALA A 3 14.55 4.78 -9.02
C ALA A 3 13.01 4.64 -9.15
N ALA A 4 12.28 4.64 -8.04
CA ALA A 4 10.83 4.48 -8.04
C ALA A 4 10.16 5.84 -8.31
N ARG A 5 9.66 6.03 -9.53
CA ARG A 5 9.06 7.29 -10.00
C ARG A 5 7.60 7.42 -9.55
N PHE A 6 7.36 7.49 -8.25
CA PHE A 6 6.01 7.75 -7.73
C PHE A 6 5.62 9.21 -8.03
N PRO A 7 4.49 9.46 -8.72
CA PRO A 7 4.07 10.82 -9.08
C PRO A 7 3.64 11.65 -7.87
N VAL A 8 3.17 10.99 -6.80
CA VAL A 8 2.80 11.59 -5.53
C VAL A 8 3.28 10.66 -4.42
N LEU A 9 4.00 11.20 -3.43
CA LEU A 9 4.32 10.46 -2.22
C LEU A 9 3.08 10.47 -1.32
N LYS A 10 2.49 9.31 -1.10
CA LYS A 10 1.38 9.12 -0.16
C LYS A 10 1.74 8.00 0.79
N GLU A 11 1.85 8.32 2.07
CA GLU A 11 2.13 7.33 3.09
C GLU A 11 0.85 6.63 3.53
N LEU A 12 0.98 5.42 4.06
CA LEU A 12 -0.15 4.72 4.68
C LEU A 12 -0.67 5.47 5.92
N ALA A 13 0.18 6.29 6.56
CA ALA A 13 -0.20 7.16 7.66
C ALA A 13 -1.21 8.25 7.24
N ASP A 14 -1.18 8.67 5.97
CA ASP A 14 -2.09 9.68 5.42
C ASP A 14 -3.43 9.08 4.97
N PHE A 15 -3.60 7.77 5.05
CA PHE A 15 -4.80 7.09 4.60
C PHE A 15 -5.84 6.97 5.73
N ASP A 16 -7.01 7.57 5.53
CA ASP A 16 -8.13 7.41 6.46
C ASP A 16 -8.87 6.09 6.20
N PHE A 17 -8.54 5.07 6.99
CA PHE A 17 -9.20 3.76 6.94
C PHE A 17 -10.68 3.79 7.35
N SER A 18 -11.14 4.84 8.06
CA SER A 18 -12.56 4.95 8.43
C SER A 18 -13.46 5.20 7.22
N CYS A 19 -12.91 5.81 6.16
CA CYS A 19 -13.61 6.06 4.91
C CYS A 19 -13.83 4.78 4.07
N VAL A 20 -13.13 3.68 4.37
CA VAL A 20 -13.27 2.39 3.67
C VAL A 20 -13.37 1.25 4.70
N PRO A 21 -14.52 1.09 5.38
CA PRO A 21 -14.66 0.11 6.47
C PRO A 21 -14.41 -1.35 6.06
N SER A 22 -14.61 -1.68 4.78
CA SER A 22 -14.34 -3.02 4.23
C SER A 22 -12.85 -3.33 4.07
N LEU A 23 -11.97 -2.32 4.13
CA LEU A 23 -10.54 -2.51 4.03
C LEU A 23 -9.95 -2.87 5.40
N ASN A 24 -9.42 -4.08 5.51
CA ASN A 24 -8.76 -4.52 6.73
C ASN A 24 -7.41 -3.79 6.93
N LYS A 25 -7.40 -2.80 7.83
CA LYS A 25 -6.21 -2.01 8.19
C LYS A 25 -5.04 -2.87 8.63
N GLN A 26 -5.27 -3.88 9.47
CA GLN A 26 -4.19 -4.74 9.97
C GLN A 26 -3.51 -5.49 8.82
N ARG A 27 -4.30 -6.03 7.87
CA ARG A 27 -3.74 -6.71 6.69
C ARG A 27 -2.90 -5.76 5.84
N VAL A 28 -3.32 -4.51 5.65
CA VAL A 28 -2.54 -3.51 4.90
C VAL A 28 -1.21 -3.21 5.59
N LEU A 29 -1.20 -3.08 6.92
CA LEU A 29 0.03 -2.85 7.68
C LEU A 29 0.97 -4.06 7.66
N GLU A 30 0.45 -5.29 7.67
CA GLU A 30 1.27 -6.49 7.49
C GLU A 30 1.90 -6.55 6.10
N LEU A 31 1.14 -6.21 5.05
CA LEU A 31 1.69 -6.12 3.69
C LEU A 31 2.79 -5.05 3.63
N ALA A 32 2.63 -3.93 4.32
CA ALA A 32 3.65 -2.87 4.37
C ALA A 32 4.97 -3.33 5.02
N ARG A 33 5.00 -4.43 5.78
CA ARG A 33 6.23 -5.03 6.32
C ARG A 33 7.03 -5.82 5.29
N GLY A 34 6.49 -6.04 4.10
CA GLY A 34 7.25 -6.63 2.98
C GLY A 34 7.30 -8.16 2.94
N SER A 35 6.63 -8.89 3.83
CA SER A 35 6.69 -10.37 3.87
C SER A 35 6.22 -11.06 2.58
N TYR A 36 5.43 -10.37 1.75
CA TYR A 36 5.00 -10.85 0.44
C TYR A 36 6.13 -10.83 -0.61
N LEU A 37 7.16 -9.98 -0.42
CA LEU A 37 8.31 -9.88 -1.31
C LEU A 37 9.16 -11.15 -1.23
N ASP A 38 9.46 -11.60 -0.01
CA ASP A 38 10.23 -12.83 0.25
C ASP A 38 9.52 -14.07 -0.30
N LYS A 39 8.19 -14.06 -0.27
CA LYS A 39 7.33 -15.15 -0.76
C LYS A 39 6.99 -15.04 -2.25
N ALA A 40 7.42 -13.97 -2.93
CA ALA A 40 7.03 -13.65 -4.30
C ALA A 40 5.49 -13.66 -4.52
N GLU A 41 4.72 -13.20 -3.53
CA GLU A 41 3.27 -13.16 -3.58
C GLU A 41 2.77 -11.88 -4.26
N ALA A 42 1.88 -12.01 -5.25
CA ALA A 42 1.25 -10.87 -5.90
C ALA A 42 0.10 -10.30 -5.05
N ILE A 43 0.05 -8.97 -4.92
CA ILE A 43 -1.03 -8.25 -4.23
C ILE A 43 -2.00 -7.68 -5.28
N ILE A 44 -3.28 -8.06 -5.20
CA ILE A 44 -4.34 -7.53 -6.05
C ILE A 44 -5.31 -6.71 -5.19
N MET A 45 -5.58 -5.47 -5.59
CA MET A 45 -6.56 -4.59 -4.95
C MET A 45 -7.78 -4.41 -5.83
N VAL A 46 -8.94 -4.88 -5.36
CA VAL A 46 -10.22 -4.84 -6.09
C VAL A 46 -11.24 -4.02 -5.31
N GLY A 47 -12.00 -3.18 -6.01
CA GLY A 47 -13.05 -2.36 -5.42
C GLY A 47 -13.46 -1.20 -6.34
N ASN A 48 -14.52 -0.50 -5.97
CA ASN A 48 -15.04 0.62 -6.77
C ASN A 48 -13.99 1.73 -6.97
N PRO A 49 -14.07 2.49 -8.08
CA PRO A 49 -13.26 3.68 -8.29
C PRO A 49 -13.37 4.66 -7.10
N GLY A 50 -12.31 5.40 -6.80
CA GLY A 50 -12.32 6.41 -5.72
C GLY A 50 -12.06 5.89 -4.30
N LEU A 51 -12.05 4.57 -4.04
CA LEU A 51 -11.84 4.00 -2.70
C LEU A 51 -10.36 3.89 -2.25
N GLY A 52 -9.47 4.72 -2.79
CA GLY A 52 -8.10 4.79 -2.28
C GLY A 52 -7.14 3.65 -2.65
N LYS A 53 -7.51 2.73 -3.55
CA LYS A 53 -6.63 1.63 -4.02
C LYS A 53 -5.23 2.12 -4.43
N THR A 54 -5.17 3.19 -5.24
CA THR A 54 -3.89 3.77 -5.67
C THR A 54 -3.10 4.33 -4.50
N HIS A 55 -3.74 4.97 -3.52
CA HIS A 55 -3.07 5.47 -2.31
C HIS A 55 -2.45 4.32 -1.53
N VAL A 56 -3.23 3.28 -1.24
CA VAL A 56 -2.75 2.11 -0.48
C VAL A 56 -1.62 1.39 -1.23
N ALA A 57 -1.76 1.21 -2.55
CA ALA A 57 -0.71 0.62 -3.38
C ALA A 57 0.59 1.42 -3.35
N THR A 58 0.49 2.74 -3.49
CA THR A 58 1.64 3.65 -3.39
C THR A 58 2.27 3.58 -2.00
N GLY A 59 1.48 3.57 -0.93
CA GLY A 59 1.98 3.47 0.44
C GLY A 59 2.73 2.16 0.72
N ILE A 60 2.18 1.01 0.28
CA ILE A 60 2.86 -0.30 0.38
C ILE A 60 4.16 -0.29 -0.45
N ALA A 61 4.12 0.22 -1.67
CA ALA A 61 5.28 0.26 -2.54
C ALA A 61 6.39 1.19 -1.99
N LEU A 62 6.03 2.33 -1.38
CA LEU A 62 6.97 3.19 -0.66
C LEU A 62 7.61 2.46 0.52
N ALA A 63 6.82 1.73 1.31
CA ALA A 63 7.32 0.96 2.44
C ALA A 63 8.33 -0.11 1.99
N ALA A 64 8.01 -0.85 0.92
CA ALA A 64 8.93 -1.80 0.29
C ALA A 64 10.22 -1.11 -0.18
N CYS A 65 10.12 0.05 -0.84
CA CYS A 65 11.30 0.81 -1.30
C CYS A 65 12.18 1.38 -0.17
N ARG A 66 11.70 1.39 1.09
CA ARG A 66 12.47 1.81 2.27
C ARG A 66 13.19 0.64 2.95
N GLN A 67 12.79 -0.60 2.65
CA GLN A 67 13.32 -1.81 3.26
C GLN A 67 14.57 -2.36 2.55
N GLY A 68 14.86 -1.89 1.34
CA GLY A 68 16.09 -2.17 0.58
C GLY A 68 16.72 -0.89 0.07
#